data_AF-A0A7J9NZL6-F1
#
_entry.id   AF-A0A7J9NZL6-F1
#
_cell.length_a   1.000
_cell.length_b   1.000
_cell.length_c   1.000
_cell.angle_alpha   90.00
_cell.angle_beta   90.00
_cell.angle_gamma   90.00
#
_symmetry.space_group_name_H-M   'P 1'
#
loop_
_entity.id
_entity.type
_entity.pdbx_description
1 polymer ?
#
loop_
_entity_poly.entity_id
_entity_poly.type
_entity_poly.pdbx_seq_one_letter_code
_entity_poly.pdbx_strand_id
1 'polypeptide(L)' 'MKLFRIITDDEMRYINLENVAKIEFEKYTDGTYEITFYSFKNDEALDCVDLSKEEFKQLINLLEKNVIYSVKSED' A
#
# COMPACT_ATOMS: atom_id res chain seq x y z
N MET A 1 13.63 9.12 3.06
CA MET A 1 13.40 7.85 2.37
C MET A 1 12.65 6.87 3.25
N LYS A 2 11.34 6.73 3.04
CA LYS A 2 10.48 5.74 3.71
C LYS A 2 10.25 4.58 2.75
N LEU A 3 10.84 3.41 3.05
CA LEU A 3 10.66 2.19 2.25
C LEU A 3 9.64 1.27 2.92
N PHE A 4 8.67 0.77 2.16
CA PHE A 4 7.81 -0.33 2.58
C PHE A 4 8.37 -1.63 2.03
N ARG A 5 8.71 -2.56 2.93
CA ARG A 5 9.24 -3.88 2.55
C ARG A 5 8.08 -4.83 2.35
N ILE A 6 8.02 -5.42 1.17
CA ILE A 6 7.12 -6.53 0.83
C ILE A 6 7.97 -7.79 0.83
N ILE A 7 7.49 -8.82 1.52
CA ILE A 7 8.07 -10.17 1.45
C ILE A 7 6.97 -11.08 0.96
N THR A 8 7.20 -11.73 -0.17
CA THR A 8 6.41 -12.87 -0.61
C THR A 8 7.26 -14.13 -0.42
N ASP A 9 6.66 -15.31 -0.61
CA ASP A 9 7.38 -16.58 -0.49
C ASP A 9 8.56 -16.70 -1.49
N ASP A 10 8.48 -16.02 -2.63
CA ASP A 10 9.46 -16.11 -3.72
C ASP A 10 10.41 -14.91 -3.82
N GLU A 11 10.05 -13.74 -3.26
CA GLU A 11 10.85 -12.54 -3.43
C GLU A 11 10.66 -11.48 -2.33
N MET A 12 11.66 -10.59 -2.25
CA MET A 12 11.63 -9.42 -1.39
C MET A 12 11.68 -8.17 -2.26
N ARG A 13 10.63 -7.34 -2.17
CA ARG A 13 10.54 -6.06 -2.88
C ARG A 13 10.48 -4.90 -1.90
N TYR A 14 10.88 -3.72 -2.37
CA TYR A 14 10.84 -2.49 -1.59
C TYR A 14 10.16 -1.39 -2.39
N ILE A 15 9.12 -0.79 -1.81
CA ILE A 15 8.42 0.35 -2.40
C ILE A 15 8.88 1.62 -1.73
N ASN A 16 9.34 2.60 -2.52
CA ASN A 16 9.60 3.94 -2.00
C ASN A 16 8.29 4.73 -1.88
N LEU A 17 7.80 4.85 -0.65
CA LEU A 17 6.55 5.55 -0.34
C LEU A 17 6.59 7.04 -0.69
N GLU A 18 7.78 7.64 -0.84
CA GLU A 18 7.90 9.05 -1.27
C GLU A 18 7.44 9.26 -2.73
N ASN A 19 7.41 8.20 -3.54
CA ASN A 19 6.94 8.25 -4.93
C ASN A 19 5.46 7.87 -5.07
N VAL A 20 4.81 7.43 -3.99
CA VAL A 20 3.45 6.90 -3.98
C VAL A 20 2.44 8.02 -3.72
N ALA A 21 1.55 8.26 -4.69
CA ALA A 21 0.46 9.22 -4.61
C ALA A 21 -0.79 8.66 -3.96
N LYS A 22 -1.12 7.44 -4.36
CA LYS A 22 -2.37 6.79 -4.05
C LYS A 22 -2.08 5.33 -3.79
N ILE A 23 -2.75 4.80 -2.78
CA ILE A 23 -2.77 3.37 -2.50
C ILE A 23 -4.23 2.95 -2.61
N GLU A 24 -4.50 2.00 -3.48
CA GLU A 24 -5.79 1.33 -3.54
C GLU A 24 -5.67 -0.05 -2.93
N PHE A 25 -6.77 -0.52 -2.35
CA PHE A 25 -6.84 -1.88 -1.84
C PHE A 25 -8.17 -2.51 -2.23
N GLU A 26 -8.12 -3.73 -2.73
CA GLU A 26 -9.27 -4.59 -2.98
C GLU A 26 -9.21 -5.80 -2.05
N LYS A 27 -10.36 -6.22 -1.52
CA LYS A 27 -10.45 -7.39 -0.64
C LYS A 27 -11.07 -8.56 -1.40
N TYR A 28 -10.35 -9.66 -1.47
CA TYR A 28 -10.83 -10.90 -2.05
C TYR A 28 -11.61 -11.75 -1.03
N THR A 29 -12.37 -12.71 -1.57
CA THR A 29 -13.28 -13.58 -0.79
C THR A 29 -12.53 -14.61 0.07
N ASP A 30 -11.29 -14.94 -0.28
CA ASP A 30 -10.38 -15.80 0.46
C ASP A 30 -9.74 -15.09 1.69
N GLY A 31 -9.94 -13.78 1.82
CA GLY A 31 -9.40 -12.97 2.91
C GLY A 31 -8.05 -12.30 2.60
N THR A 32 -7.57 -12.43 1.37
CA THR A 32 -6.40 -11.73 0.83
C THR A 32 -6.79 -10.31 0.41
N TYR A 33 -5.83 -9.39 0.45
CA TYR A 33 -6.00 -8.00 0.07
C TYR A 33 -5.00 -7.66 -1.04
N GLU A 34 -5.49 -7.32 -2.23
CA GLU A 34 -4.66 -6.76 -3.29
C GLU A 34 -4.39 -5.30 -2.97
N ILE A 35 -3.13 -4.88 -2.99
CA ILE A 35 -2.68 -3.51 -2.73
C ILE A 35 -1.95 -2.98 -3.96
N THR A 36 -2.48 -1.91 -4.53
CA THR A 36 -1.88 -1.24 -5.69
C THR A 36 -1.36 0.13 -5.30
N PHE A 37 -0.08 0.38 -5.59
CA PHE A 37 0.58 1.65 -5.32
C PHE A 37 0.70 2.45 -6.61
N TYR A 38 0.26 3.69 -6.65
CA TYR A 38 0.30 4.55 -7.83
C TYR A 38 1.27 5.71 -7.66
N SER A 39 1.93 6.12 -8.76
CA SER A 39 2.86 7.24 -8.76
C SER A 39 2.18 8.60 -8.93
N PHE A 40 2.73 9.64 -8.29
CA PHE A 40 2.34 11.03 -8.56
C PHE A 40 2.66 11.51 -9.98
N LYS A 41 3.60 10.84 -10.65
CA LYS A 41 4.15 11.38 -11.90
C LYS A 41 3.21 11.21 -13.10
N ASN A 42 2.56 10.04 -13.18
CA ASN A 42 1.81 9.63 -14.38
C ASN A 42 0.53 8.85 -14.05
N ASP A 43 0.11 8.77 -12.78
CA ASP A 43 -0.97 7.87 -12.32
C ASP A 43 -0.75 6.38 -12.69
N GLU A 44 0.48 6.00 -13.02
CA GLU A 44 0.86 4.61 -13.31
C GLU A 44 1.01 3.80 -12.02
N ALA A 45 0.58 2.54 -12.09
CA ALA A 45 0.83 1.56 -11.03
C ALA A 45 2.35 1.32 -10.91
N LEU A 46 2.90 1.63 -9.75
CA LEU A 46 4.29 1.39 -9.38
C LEU A 46 4.51 -0.08 -9.02
N ASP A 47 3.57 -0.67 -8.30
CA ASP A 47 3.61 -2.07 -7.89
C ASP A 47 2.22 -2.55 -7.46
N CYS A 48 2.03 -3.87 -7.48
CA CYS A 48 0.85 -4.55 -6.96
C CYS A 48 1.28 -5.75 -6.12
N VAL A 49 0.64 -5.93 -4.97
CA VAL A 49 0.93 -7.04 -4.04
C VAL A 49 -0.33 -7.56 -3.38
N ASP A 50 -0.42 -8.87 -3.28
CA ASP A 50 -1.40 -9.55 -2.45
C ASP A 50 -0.87 -9.72 -1.03
N LEU A 51 -1.61 -9.19 -0.06
CA LEU A 51 -1.29 -9.27 1.37
C LEU A 51 -2.30 -10.12 2.10
N SER A 52 -1.81 -10.90 3.07
CA SER A 52 -2.68 -11.46 4.08
C SER A 52 -3.31 -10.35 4.93
N LYS A 53 -4.40 -10.69 5.64
CA LYS A 53 -5.06 -9.77 6.58
C LYS A 53 -4.12 -9.20 7.65
N GLU A 54 -3.12 -9.97 8.09
CA GLU A 54 -2.16 -9.52 9.11
C GLU A 54 -1.17 -8.50 8.53
N GLU A 55 -0.65 -8.75 7.33
CA GLU A 55 0.24 -7.84 6.63
C GLU A 55 -0.47 -6.55 6.23
N PHE A 56 -1.71 -6.64 5.76
CA PHE A 56 -2.54 -5.48 5.49
C PHE A 56 -2.71 -4.58 6.72
N LYS A 57 -2.98 -5.16 7.90
CA LYS A 57 -3.06 -4.39 9.15
C LYS A 57 -1.73 -3.72 9.50
N GLN A 58 -0.60 -4.38 9.26
CA GLN A 58 0.72 -3.77 9.48
C GLN A 58 0.96 -2.59 8.53
N LEU A 59 0.57 -2.72 7.25
CA LEU A 59 0.62 -1.64 6.28
C LEU A 59 -0.23 -0.45 6.71
N ILE A 60 -1.50 -0.65 7.07
CA ILE A 60 -2.40 0.44 7.51
C ILE A 60 -1.83 1.15 8.74
N ASN A 61 -1.40 0.40 9.77
CA ASN A 61 -0.78 0.98 10.96
C ASN A 61 0.47 1.81 10.63
N LEU A 62 1.25 1.39 9.63
CA LEU A 62 2.44 2.12 9.19
C LEU A 62 2.04 3.41 8.46
N LEU A 63 1.05 3.34 7.57
CA LEU A 63 0.52 4.51 6.86
C LEU A 63 -0.08 5.52 7.85
N GLU A 64 -0.92 5.09 8.79
CA GLU A 64 -1.52 5.97 9.80
C GLU A 64 -0.50 6.72 10.65
N LYS A 65 0.61 6.06 11.00
CA LYS A 65 1.70 6.67 11.78
C LYS A 65 2.56 7.64 10.96
N ASN A 66 2.55 7.53 9.63
CA ASN A 66 3.50 8.20 8.75
C ASN A 66 2.87 9.21 7.78
N VAL A 67 1.55 9.16 7.60
CA VAL A 67 0.75 10.03 6.75
C VAL A 67 0.01 11.01 7.64
N ILE A 68 0.26 12.31 7.47
CA ILE A 68 -0.55 13.35 8.07
C ILE A 68 -1.89 13.30 7.34
N TYR A 69 -2.93 12.73 7.97
CA TYR A 69 -4.28 12.63 7.41
C TYR A 69 -4.78 14.01 6.97
N SER A 70 -4.89 14.21 5.65
CA SER A 70 -5.73 15.23 5.05
C SER A 70 -6.70 14.50 4.12
N VAL A 71 -7.71 13.85 4.69
CA VAL A 71 -8.90 13.49 3.95
C VAL A 71 -10.08 14.02 4.75
N LYS A 72 -10.61 15.17 4.32
CA LYS A 72 -11.99 15.51 4.61
C LYS A 72 -12.83 14.49 3.86
N SER A 73 -13.56 13.65 4.58
CA SER A 73 -14.72 12.97 4.03
C SER A 73 -15.70 14.05 3.57
N GLU A 74 -16.08 14.08 2.30
CA GLU A 74 -17.34 14.73 1.90
C GLU A 74 -18.45 13.69 2.06
N ASP A 75 -19.52 14.12 2.74
CA ASP A 75 -20.76 13.41 3.11
C ASP A 75 -21.48 12.72 1.94
#